data_AF-A0A2W6U0Y0-F1
#
_entry.id   AF-A0A2W6U0Y0-F1
#
_cell.length_a   1.000
_cell.length_b   1.000
_cell.length_c   1.000
_cell.angle_alpha   90.00
_cell.angle_beta   90.00
_cell.angle_gamma   90.00
#
_symmetry.space_group_name_H-M   'P 1'
#
loop_
_entity.id
_entity.type
_entity.pdbx_description
1 polymer ?
#
loop_
_entity_poly.entity_id
_entity_poly.type
_entity_poly.pdbx_seq_one_letter_code
_entity_poly.pdbx_strand_id
1 'polypeptide(L)'
;MQGIKLYLEGPGQERRSVRVISTEHRSLRAVREVPVRWAATSVDVDVEMSTLVDEEGNIARQTDREGFRYRFEGSEMTWSLVVG
;
A
#
# COMPACT_ATOMS: atom_id res chain seq x y z
N MET A 1 13.07 23.75 -0.90
CA MET A 1 11.96 22.78 -0.88
C MET A 1 12.37 21.65 0.06
N GLN A 2 11.78 21.55 1.26
CA GLN A 2 12.05 20.42 2.16
C GLN A 2 11.39 19.18 1.55
N GLY A 3 12.17 18.13 1.30
CA GLY A 3 11.65 16.85 0.81
C GLY A 3 10.74 16.23 1.87
N ILE A 4 9.58 15.75 1.43
CA ILE A 4 8.61 15.05 2.27
C ILE A 4 9.29 13.81 2.86
N LYS A 5 9.23 13.63 4.19
CA LYS A 5 9.73 12.41 4.84
C LYS A 5 8.57 11.46 5.07
N LEU A 6 8.78 10.21 4.64
CA LEU A 6 7.80 9.13 4.81
C LEU A 6 8.22 8.25 5.98
N TYR A 7 7.23 7.83 6.76
CA TYR A 7 7.41 6.93 7.89
C TYR A 7 6.34 5.85 7.87
N LEU A 8 6.70 4.65 8.31
CA LEU A 8 5.73 3.64 8.71
C LEU A 8 5.57 3.71 10.23
N GLU A 9 4.33 3.89 10.68
CA GLU A 9 3.93 3.87 12.09
C GLU A 9 3.30 2.52 12.44
N GLY A 10 3.90 1.81 13.40
CA GLY A 10 3.46 0.50 13.86
C GLY A 10 2.37 0.59 14.92
N PRO A 11 1.72 -0.53 15.27
CA PRO A 11 0.66 -0.57 16.28
C PRO A 11 1.13 -0.11 17.68
N GLY A 12 2.44 -0.19 17.97
CA GLY A 12 3.06 0.31 19.18
C GLY A 12 3.48 1.79 19.13
N GLN A 13 3.05 2.58 18.13
CA GLN A 13 3.54 3.94 17.83
C GLN A 13 5.03 4.01 17.46
N GLU A 14 5.64 2.87 17.13
CA GLU A 14 6.99 2.80 16.57
C GLU A 14 7.00 3.48 15.21
N ARG A 15 7.99 4.33 14.93
CA ARG A 15 8.15 4.97 13.61
C ARG A 15 9.43 4.52 12.94
N ARG A 16 9.30 4.09 11.69
CA ARG A 16 10.43 3.72 10.82
C ARG A 16 10.46 4.63 9.62
N SER A 17 11.57 5.35 9.42
CA SER A 17 11.81 6.13 8.21
C SER A 17 11.84 5.18 7.01
N VAL A 18 11.12 5.52 5.94
CA VAL A 18 11.04 4.69 4.74
C VAL A 18 11.18 5.52 3.47
N ARG A 19 11.55 4.85 2.38
CA ARG A 19 11.56 5.40 1.03
C ARG A 19 10.86 4.46 0.06
N VAL A 20 10.21 5.03 -0.96
CA VAL A 20 9.63 4.26 -2.06
C VAL A 20 10.76 3.71 -2.93
N ILE A 21 10.73 2.41 -3.20
CA ILE A 21 11.69 1.74 -4.11
C ILE A 21 11.04 1.19 -5.36
N SER A 22 9.73 0.94 -5.33
CA SER A 22 8.97 0.48 -6.48
C SER A 22 7.52 0.93 -6.35
N THR A 23 6.91 1.22 -7.49
CA THR A 23 5.50 1.56 -7.61
C THR A 23 4.97 0.82 -8.83
N GLU A 24 4.06 -0.12 -8.60
CA GLU A 24 3.47 -0.96 -9.64
C GLU A 24 2.00 -0.61 -9.81
N HIS A 25 1.55 -0.44 -11.06
CA HIS A 25 0.13 -0.28 -11.38
C HIS A 25 -0.47 -1.66 -11.62
N ARG A 26 -1.40 -2.06 -10.76
CA ARG A 26 -2.11 -3.34 -10.88
C ARG A 26 -3.58 -3.09 -11.21
N SER A 27 -4.02 -3.55 -12.37
CA SER A 27 -5.44 -3.65 -12.69
C SER A 27 -6.04 -4.82 -11.90
N LEU A 28 -6.82 -4.50 -10.86
CA LEU A 28 -7.51 -5.48 -10.05
C LEU A 28 -8.94 -5.62 -10.58
N ARG A 29 -9.25 -6.78 -11.20
CA ARG A 29 -10.64 -7.12 -11.58
C ARG A 29 -11.51 -7.25 -10.33
N ALA A 30 -12.31 -6.23 -10.05
CA ALA A 30 -13.37 -6.34 -9.06
C ALA A 30 -14.58 -7.02 -9.72
N VAL A 31 -14.80 -8.30 -9.43
CA VAL A 31 -16.07 -8.95 -9.80
C VAL A 31 -17.12 -8.46 -8.82
N ARG A 32 -17.90 -7.45 -9.23
CA ARG A 32 -19.10 -7.07 -8.51
C ARG A 32 -20.14 -8.15 -8.83
N GLU A 33 -20.49 -8.98 -7.86
CA GLU A 33 -21.63 -9.90 -7.97
C GLU A 33 -22.90 -9.04 -8.06
N VAL A 34 -23.29 -8.70 -9.30
CA VAL A 34 -24.53 -7.98 -9.60
C VAL A 34 -25.54 -8.98 -10.14
N PRO A 35 -26.77 -9.06 -9.59
CA PRO A 35 -27.80 -9.95 -10.11
C PRO A 35 -28.12 -9.60 -11.57
N VAL A 36 -28.20 -10.66 -12.38
CA VAL A 36 -28.45 -10.70 -13.81
C VAL A 36 -29.58 -9.74 -14.23
N ARG A 37 -29.22 -8.57 -14.76
CA ARG A 37 -30.01 -7.80 -15.76
C ARG A 37 -29.33 -6.53 -16.29
N TRP A 38 -28.21 -6.11 -15.71
CA TRP A 38 -27.53 -4.89 -16.14
C TRP A 38 -26.04 -5.18 -16.36
N ALA A 39 -25.67 -5.11 -17.64
CA ALA A 39 -24.36 -4.85 -18.23
C ALA A 39 -23.08 -5.23 -17.46
N ALA A 40 -22.22 -5.94 -18.18
CA ALA A 40 -20.79 -6.02 -17.93
C ALA A 40 -20.17 -4.64 -17.64
N THR A 41 -19.95 -4.34 -16.37
CA THR A 41 -18.95 -3.36 -15.94
C THR A 41 -18.01 -4.09 -14.99
N SER A 42 -17.14 -4.92 -15.56
CA SER A 42 -15.83 -5.12 -14.97
C SER A 42 -15.16 -3.75 -14.98
N VAL A 43 -15.22 -3.05 -13.84
CA VAL A 43 -14.43 -1.84 -13.66
C VAL A 43 -13.01 -2.36 -13.41
N ASP A 44 -12.15 -2.30 -14.43
CA ASP A 44 -10.72 -2.40 -14.22
C ASP A 44 -10.34 -1.20 -13.34
N VAL A 45 -10.08 -1.49 -12.06
CA VAL A 45 -9.56 -0.50 -11.13
C VAL A 45 -8.06 -0.64 -11.17
N ASP A 46 -7.40 0.29 -11.84
CA ASP A 46 -5.95 0.46 -11.74
C ASP A 46 -5.63 0.96 -10.33
N VAL A 47 -4.96 0.12 -9.56
CA VAL A 47 -4.50 0.44 -8.21
C VAL A 47 -2.99 0.56 -8.25
N GLU A 48 -2.50 1.67 -7.74
CA GLU A 48 -1.07 1.86 -7.51
C GLU A 48 -0.67 1.14 -6.20
N MET A 49 0.23 0.16 -6.33
CA MET A 49 0.81 -0.56 -5.21
C MET A 49 2.28 -0.19 -5.08
N SER A 50 2.63 0.43 -3.96
CA SER A 50 4.01 0.81 -3.66
C SER A 50 4.72 -0.22 -2.78
N THR A 51 6.03 -0.32 -2.98
CA THR A 51 6.95 -1.06 -2.12
C THR A 51 7.93 -0.08 -1.51
N LEU A 52 8.08 -0.16 -0.20
CA LEU A 52 8.94 0.71 0.60
C LEU A 52 10.11 -0.08 1.17
N VAL A 53 11.18 0.63 1.51
CA VAL A 53 12.30 0.09 2.28
C VAL A 53 12.62 1.02 3.43
N ASP A 54 12.94 0.46 4.60
CA ASP A 54 13.46 1.22 5.73
C ASP A 54 14.99 1.42 5.65
N GLU A 55 15.56 2.14 6.62
CA GLU A 55 17.01 2.42 6.66
C GLU A 55 17.86 1.17 6.92
N GLU A 56 17.28 0.12 7.49
CA GLU A 56 17.94 -1.16 7.76
C GLU A 56 17.87 -2.12 6.56
N GLY A 57 17.12 -1.76 5.51
CA GLY A 57 16.93 -2.58 4.31
C GLY A 57 15.72 -3.51 4.39
N ASN A 58 14.87 -3.40 5.41
CA ASN A 58 13.66 -4.20 5.51
C ASN A 58 12.62 -3.70 4.50
N ILE A 59 12.06 -4.63 3.73
CA ILE A 59 11.09 -4.33 2.68
C ILE A 59 9.69 -4.36 3.27
N ALA A 60 8.90 -3.33 2.96
CA ALA A 60 7.49 -3.24 3.30
C ALA A 60 6.63 -3.15 2.05
N ARG A 61 5.64 -4.04 1.93
CA ARG A 61 4.71 -4.08 0.79
C ARG A 61 3.37 -3.49 1.18
N GLN A 62 2.79 -2.69 0.29
CA GLN A 62 1.43 -2.19 0.46
C GLN A 62 0.43 -3.34 0.50
N THR A 63 -0.57 -3.24 1.37
CA THR A 63 -1.56 -4.30 1.64
C THR A 63 -2.99 -3.87 1.35
N ASP A 64 -3.24 -2.57 1.28
CA ASP A 64 -4.52 -1.95 0.96
C ASP A 64 -4.50 -1.34 -0.45
N ARG A 65 -5.66 -0.94 -0.95
CA ARG A 65 -5.77 -0.30 -2.28
C ARG A 65 -5.62 1.21 -2.17
N GLU A 66 -5.78 1.76 -0.98
CA GLU A 66 -5.77 3.19 -0.71
C GLU A 66 -4.36 3.77 -0.56
N GLY A 67 -3.33 2.93 -0.34
CA GLY A 67 -1.93 3.37 -0.29
C GLY A 67 -1.40 3.65 1.12
N PHE A 68 -2.16 3.31 2.16
CA PHE A 68 -1.87 3.74 3.53
C PHE A 68 -1.37 2.63 4.45
N ARG A 69 -1.50 1.35 4.08
CA ARG A 69 -1.18 0.21 4.95
C ARG A 69 -0.12 -0.68 4.35
N TYR A 70 0.92 -0.92 5.12
CA TYR A 70 2.08 -1.70 4.71
C TYR A 70 2.37 -2.82 5.70
N ARG A 71 3.06 -3.85 5.20
CA ARG A 71 3.54 -4.96 6.03
C ARG A 71 4.99 -5.26 5.65
N PHE A 72 5.85 -5.34 6.66
CA PHE A 72 7.23 -5.77 6.47
C PHE A 72 7.30 -7.27 6.16
N GLU A 73 8.24 -7.68 5.31
CA GLU A 73 8.45 -9.09 5.01
C GLU A 73 8.80 -9.87 6.29
N GLY A 74 8.10 -10.97 6.53
CA GLY A 74 8.27 -11.79 7.75
C GLY A 74 7.51 -11.28 8.98
N SER A 75 6.78 -10.17 8.89
CA SER A 75 5.90 -9.68 9.96
C SER A 75 4.43 -9.79 9.56
N GLU A 76 3.56 -10.19 10.49
CA GLU A 76 2.10 -10.13 10.29
C GLU A 76 1.52 -8.76 10.69
N MET A 77 2.35 -7.88 11.26
CA MET A 77 1.90 -6.57 11.74
C MET A 77 1.65 -5.61 10.59
N THR A 78 0.52 -4.91 10.67
CA THR A 78 0.18 -3.86 9.72
C THR A 78 0.67 -2.52 10.24
N TRP A 79 1.35 -1.78 9.38
CA TRP A 79 1.91 -0.46 9.64
C TRP A 79 1.19 0.59 8.79
N SER A 80 1.06 1.79 9.31
CA SER A 80 0.40 2.90 8.62
C SER A 80 1.43 3.86 8.02
N LEU A 81 1.28 4.23 6.76
CA LEU A 81 2.11 5.25 6.13
C LEU A 81 1.71 6.64 6.64
N VAL A 82 2.67 7.36 7.21
CA VAL A 82 2.51 8.72 7.70
C VAL A 82 3.59 9.63 7.12
N VAL A 83 3.27 10.92 7.03
CA VAL A 83 4.16 11.97 6.54
C VAL A 83 4.64 12.80 7.72
N GLY A 84 5.93 13.19 7.72
CA GLY A 84 6.50 14.11 8.71
C GLY A 84 7.31 15.24 8.09
#